data_AF-A0A537W7Z0-F1
#
_entry.id   AF-A0A537W7Z0-F1
#
_cell.length_a   1.000
_cell.length_b   1.000
_cell.length_c   1.000
_cell.angle_alpha   90.00
_cell.angle_beta   90.00
_cell.angle_gamma   90.00
#
_symmetry.space_group_name_H-M   'P 1'
#
loop_
_entity.id
_entity.type
_entity.pdbx_description
1 polymer ?
#
loop_
_entity_poly.entity_id
_entity_poly.type
_entity_poly.pdbx_seq_one_letter_code
_entity_poly.pdbx_strand_id
1 'polypeptide(L)'
;MASAPTTPAPTEAASLGSLPSDAISYEDLYARWERGNWRATELDFSEDARQWREDFTEFERQAAVWNYCLFFWGEDAVADNLSPYIDAAPLEEQKYFLATQQVDEARHAVFFKRFMQEVCGIGSGSMASGLESIKPSLTP
;
A
#
# COMPACT_ATOMS: atom_id res chain seq x y z
N MET A 1 -6.28 -9.57 -68.16
CA MET A 1 -5.79 -10.24 -66.94
C MET A 1 -5.46 -9.16 -65.92
N ALA A 2 -6.22 -9.04 -64.84
CA ALA A 2 -6.00 -8.05 -63.80
C ALA A 2 -5.09 -8.67 -62.72
N SER A 3 -3.95 -8.04 -62.43
CA SER A 3 -3.04 -8.45 -61.37
C SER A 3 -3.69 -8.22 -60.00
N ALA A 4 -3.67 -9.25 -59.15
CA ALA A 4 -4.10 -9.14 -57.76
C ALA A 4 -3.10 -8.29 -56.95
N PRO A 5 -3.57 -7.49 -55.97
CA PRO A 5 -2.69 -6.73 -55.09
C PRO A 5 -1.98 -7.66 -54.11
N THR A 6 -0.67 -7.54 -54.00
CA THR A 6 0.16 -8.26 -53.03
C THR A 6 -0.04 -7.66 -51.64
N THR A 7 -0.51 -8.46 -50.69
CA THR A 7 -0.57 -8.09 -49.27
C THR A 7 0.84 -7.80 -48.75
N PRO A 8 1.10 -6.66 -48.09
CA PRO A 8 2.39 -6.42 -47.46
C PRO A 8 2.61 -7.41 -46.31
N ALA A 9 3.84 -7.92 -46.20
CA ALA A 9 4.26 -8.78 -45.10
C ALA A 9 4.06 -8.06 -43.75
N PRO A 10 3.78 -8.80 -42.66
CA PRO A 10 3.66 -8.20 -41.33
C PRO A 10 4.96 -7.46 -41.00
N THR A 11 4.83 -6.19 -40.69
CA THR A 11 5.91 -5.35 -40.17
C THR A 11 6.54 -6.05 -38.98
N GLU A 12 7.87 -6.24 -38.99
CA GLU A 12 8.64 -6.68 -37.82
C GLU A 12 8.17 -5.88 -36.61
N ALA A 13 7.60 -6.57 -35.63
CA ALA A 13 7.26 -5.95 -34.36
C ALA A 13 8.55 -5.30 -33.83
N ALA A 14 8.52 -3.97 -33.68
CA ALA A 14 9.65 -3.24 -33.15
C ALA A 14 10.08 -3.93 -31.84
N SER A 15 11.35 -4.34 -31.77
CA SER A 15 11.98 -4.82 -30.55
C SER A 15 11.84 -3.72 -29.50
N LEU A 16 10.81 -3.79 -28.66
CA LEU A 16 10.74 -3.03 -27.43
C LEU A 16 11.99 -3.42 -26.64
N GLY A 17 12.97 -2.52 -26.58
CA GLY A 17 14.17 -2.73 -25.77
C GLY A 17 13.77 -3.08 -24.35
N SER A 18 14.54 -3.95 -23.69
CA SER A 18 14.27 -4.39 -22.33
C SER A 18 14.08 -3.19 -21.40
N LEU A 19 13.00 -3.21 -20.63
CA LEU A 19 12.73 -2.23 -19.59
C LEU A 19 13.56 -2.58 -18.36
N PRO A 20 13.98 -1.58 -17.54
CA PRO A 20 14.67 -1.84 -16.29
C PRO A 20 13.91 -2.78 -15.33
N SER A 21 12.58 -2.82 -15.42
CA SER A 21 11.71 -3.73 -14.68
C SER A 21 11.90 -5.20 -15.05
N ASP A 22 12.35 -5.50 -16.27
CA ASP A 22 12.52 -6.88 -16.74
C ASP A 22 13.69 -7.59 -16.02
N ALA A 23 14.55 -6.82 -15.36
CA ALA A 23 15.66 -7.33 -14.54
C ALA A 23 15.26 -7.63 -13.08
N ILE A 24 14.04 -7.29 -12.67
CA ILE A 24 13.56 -7.44 -11.30
C ILE A 24 12.74 -8.73 -11.21
N SER A 25 13.26 -9.74 -10.50
CA SER A 25 12.54 -10.99 -10.24
C SER A 25 11.76 -10.93 -8.93
N TYR A 26 10.82 -11.86 -8.74
CA TYR A 26 10.07 -11.96 -7.48
C TYR A 26 10.95 -12.33 -6.29
N GLU A 27 12.00 -13.12 -6.51
CA GLU A 27 13.01 -13.43 -5.49
C GLU A 27 13.82 -12.19 -5.11
N ASP A 28 14.17 -11.34 -6.07
CA ASP A 28 14.82 -10.05 -5.77
C ASP A 28 13.89 -9.15 -4.94
N LEU A 29 12.61 -9.07 -5.29
CA LEU A 29 11.61 -8.32 -4.52
C LEU A 29 11.44 -8.86 -3.10
N TYR A 30 11.36 -10.17 -2.92
CA TYR A 30 11.31 -10.80 -1.61
C TYR A 30 12.56 -10.49 -0.78
N ALA A 31 13.75 -10.64 -1.36
CA ALA A 31 15.00 -10.36 -0.67
C ALA A 31 15.15 -8.86 -0.31
N ARG A 32 14.60 -7.95 -1.13
CA ARG A 32 14.52 -6.52 -0.80
C ARG A 32 13.57 -6.26 0.36
N TRP A 33 12.41 -6.92 0.38
CA TRP A 33 11.47 -6.84 1.50
C TRP A 33 12.13 -7.26 2.82
N GLU A 34 12.88 -8.38 2.82
CA GLU A 34 13.59 -8.86 4.03
C GLU A 34 14.56 -7.80 4.59
N ARG A 35 15.31 -7.15 3.69
CA ARG A 35 16.29 -6.10 4.05
C ARG A 35 15.63 -4.77 4.47
N GLY A 36 14.39 -4.53 4.04
CA GLY A 36 13.64 -3.29 4.28
C GLY A 36 12.73 -3.31 5.49
N ASN A 37 12.83 -4.33 6.36
CA ASN A 37 11.92 -4.49 7.48
C ASN A 37 12.04 -3.37 8.53
N TRP A 38 10.88 -2.94 9.03
CA TRP A 38 10.73 -2.05 10.17
C TRP A 38 9.61 -2.56 11.08
N ARG A 39 9.58 -2.05 12.31
CA ARG A 39 8.64 -2.48 13.35
C ARG A 39 7.66 -1.36 13.66
N ALA A 40 6.43 -1.50 13.19
CA ALA A 40 5.38 -0.52 13.44
C ALA A 40 5.10 -0.30 14.92
N THR A 41 5.43 -1.25 15.80
CA THR A 41 5.26 -1.17 17.26
C THR A 41 6.41 -0.48 17.99
N GLU A 42 7.55 -0.24 17.33
CA GLU A 42 8.74 0.37 17.95
C GLU A 42 8.92 1.84 17.56
N LEU A 43 8.09 2.36 16.67
CA LEU A 43 8.09 3.78 16.35
C LEU A 43 7.67 4.60 17.57
N ASP A 44 8.50 5.56 17.92
CA ASP A 44 8.22 6.56 18.95
C ASP A 44 7.51 7.76 18.31
N PHE A 45 6.27 8.00 18.74
CA PHE A 45 5.44 9.11 18.28
C PHE A 45 5.40 10.28 19.28
N SER A 46 6.29 10.31 20.27
CA SER A 46 6.29 11.34 21.31
C SER A 46 6.41 12.76 20.73
N GLU A 47 7.28 12.94 19.74
CA GLU A 47 7.47 14.22 19.07
C GLU A 47 6.28 14.56 18.15
N ASP A 48 5.76 13.59 17.38
CA ASP A 48 4.55 13.77 16.56
C ASP A 48 3.37 14.22 17.44
N ALA A 49 3.18 13.58 18.60
CA ALA A 49 2.12 13.93 19.54
C ALA A 49 2.31 15.33 20.13
N ARG A 50 3.56 15.77 20.36
CA ARG A 50 3.86 17.14 20.80
C ARG A 50 3.50 18.14 19.70
N GLN A 51 4.02 17.95 18.49
CA GLN A 51 3.79 18.83 17.34
C GLN A 51 2.31 18.91 16.97
N TRP A 52 1.59 17.79 17.03
CA TRP A 52 0.16 17.74 16.79
C TRP A 52 -0.63 18.66 17.73
N ARG A 53 -0.25 18.72 19.01
CA ARG A 53 -0.93 19.53 20.03
C ARG A 53 -0.47 20.99 20.03
N GLU A 54 0.82 21.23 19.82
CA GLU A 54 1.44 22.53 20.07
C GLU A 54 1.64 23.36 18.80
N ASP A 55 1.98 22.70 17.68
CA ASP A 55 2.49 23.38 16.49
C ASP A 55 1.45 23.42 15.36
N PHE A 56 0.66 22.36 15.20
CA PHE A 56 -0.39 22.32 14.17
C PHE A 56 -1.56 23.25 14.52
N THR A 57 -2.03 23.98 13.50
CA THR A 57 -3.33 24.66 13.57
C THR A 57 -4.47 23.65 13.48
N GLU A 58 -5.68 24.10 13.84
CA GLU A 58 -6.87 23.26 13.74
C GLU A 58 -7.16 22.84 12.30
N PHE A 59 -6.96 23.74 11.34
CA PHE A 59 -7.17 23.44 9.93
C PHE A 59 -6.18 22.38 9.42
N GLU A 60 -4.90 22.48 9.82
CA GLU A 60 -3.89 21.48 9.46
C GLU A 60 -4.20 20.12 10.09
N ARG A 61 -4.64 20.08 11.35
CA ARG A 61 -5.09 18.83 11.97
C ARG A 61 -6.28 18.23 11.22
N GLN A 62 -7.28 19.03 10.87
CA GLN A 62 -8.45 18.55 10.14
C GLN A 62 -8.07 17.99 8.76
N ALA A 63 -7.24 18.70 8.01
CA ALA A 63 -6.77 18.26 6.70
C ALA A 63 -5.91 16.98 6.80
N ALA A 64 -5.04 16.90 7.82
CA ALA A 64 -4.22 15.73 8.07
C ALA A 64 -5.05 14.51 8.47
N VAL A 65 -5.98 14.66 9.43
CA VAL A 65 -6.89 13.57 9.82
C VAL A 65 -7.66 13.04 8.62
N TRP A 66 -8.23 13.91 7.79
CA TRP A 66 -8.92 13.48 6.58
C TRP A 66 -8.05 12.58 5.70
N ASN A 67 -6.82 13.00 5.41
CA ASN A 67 -5.88 12.20 4.61
C ASN A 67 -5.51 10.88 5.32
N TYR A 68 -5.23 10.91 6.61
CA TYR A 68 -4.84 9.73 7.37
C TYR A 68 -5.99 8.71 7.49
N CYS A 69 -7.25 9.16 7.54
CA CYS A 69 -8.41 8.28 7.51
C CYS A 69 -8.46 7.50 6.19
N LEU A 70 -8.21 8.17 5.06
CA LEU A 70 -8.17 7.51 3.74
C LEU A 70 -7.07 6.46 3.65
N PHE A 71 -5.86 6.80 4.12
CA PHE A 71 -4.76 5.82 4.18
C PHE A 71 -5.12 4.65 5.09
N PHE A 72 -5.47 4.91 6.36
CA PHE A 72 -5.74 3.84 7.32
C PHE A 72 -6.80 2.85 6.82
N TRP A 73 -7.91 3.36 6.26
CA TRP A 73 -8.93 2.51 5.67
C TRP A 73 -8.42 1.76 4.43
N GLY A 74 -7.64 2.43 3.59
CA GLY A 74 -7.03 1.84 2.41
C GLY A 74 -6.12 0.66 2.76
N GLU A 75 -5.22 0.83 3.73
CA GLU A 75 -4.29 -0.22 4.16
C GLU A 75 -5.03 -1.46 4.69
N ASP A 76 -6.06 -1.26 5.54
CA ASP A 76 -6.89 -2.34 6.06
C ASP A 76 -7.65 -3.07 4.94
N ALA A 77 -8.23 -2.32 4.00
CA ALA A 77 -8.94 -2.88 2.86
C ALA A 77 -8.02 -3.69 1.95
N VAL A 78 -6.82 -3.18 1.61
CA VAL A 78 -5.88 -3.95 0.78
C VAL A 78 -5.41 -5.20 1.52
N ALA A 79 -5.11 -5.11 2.82
CA ALA A 79 -4.71 -6.28 3.61
C ALA A 79 -5.77 -7.40 3.59
N ASP A 80 -7.06 -7.04 3.68
CA ASP A 80 -8.19 -7.99 3.60
C ASP A 80 -8.36 -8.54 2.16
N ASN A 81 -8.28 -7.66 1.16
CA ASN A 81 -8.59 -7.98 -0.22
C ASN A 81 -7.43 -8.55 -1.05
N LEU A 82 -6.21 -8.63 -0.51
CA LEU A 82 -5.06 -9.16 -1.25
C LEU A 82 -5.02 -10.70 -1.30
N SER A 83 -5.68 -11.39 -0.37
CA SER A 83 -5.67 -12.86 -0.27
C SER A 83 -6.04 -13.60 -1.57
N PRO A 84 -7.04 -13.18 -2.38
CA PRO A 84 -7.37 -13.86 -3.63
C PRO A 84 -6.27 -13.74 -4.70
N TYR A 85 -5.46 -12.67 -4.66
CA TYR A 85 -4.33 -12.51 -5.58
C TYR A 85 -3.19 -13.47 -5.26
N ILE A 86 -2.92 -13.70 -3.97
CA ILE A 86 -1.95 -14.71 -3.52
C ILE A 86 -2.40 -16.09 -3.99
N ASP A 87 -3.67 -16.44 -3.80
CA ASP A 87 -4.20 -17.74 -4.22
C ASP A 87 -4.13 -17.93 -5.74
N ALA A 88 -4.48 -16.89 -6.50
CA ALA A 88 -4.56 -16.93 -7.95
C ALA A 88 -3.20 -16.83 -8.66
N ALA A 89 -2.12 -16.44 -7.98
CA ALA A 89 -0.83 -16.26 -8.63
C ALA A 89 -0.31 -17.58 -9.25
N PRO A 90 0.14 -17.58 -10.51
CA PRO A 90 0.50 -18.80 -11.23
C PRO A 90 1.83 -19.44 -10.80
N LEU A 91 2.71 -18.70 -10.13
CA LEU A 91 4.05 -19.15 -9.74
C LEU A 91 4.27 -19.04 -8.23
N GLU A 92 5.04 -19.95 -7.66
CA GLU A 92 5.30 -20.02 -6.22
C GLU A 92 6.07 -18.79 -5.71
N GLU A 93 7.07 -18.31 -6.45
CA GLU A 93 7.82 -17.10 -6.12
C GLU A 93 6.94 -15.85 -6.08
N GLN A 94 5.90 -15.80 -6.93
CA GLN A 94 4.91 -14.73 -6.91
C GLN A 94 4.06 -14.81 -5.65
N LYS A 95 3.61 -16.00 -5.26
CA LYS A 95 2.85 -16.20 -4.01
C LYS A 95 3.66 -15.77 -2.81
N TYR A 96 4.93 -16.14 -2.76
CA TYR A 96 5.82 -15.78 -1.66
C TYR A 96 6.03 -14.27 -1.57
N PHE A 97 6.23 -13.59 -2.70
CA PHE A 97 6.32 -12.14 -2.71
C PHE A 97 4.99 -11.46 -2.34
N LEU A 98 3.86 -11.88 -2.90
CA LEU A 98 2.55 -11.29 -2.58
C LEU A 98 2.16 -11.50 -1.11
N ALA A 99 2.58 -12.59 -0.48
CA ALA A 99 2.43 -12.77 0.96
C ALA A 99 3.19 -11.70 1.77
N THR A 100 4.35 -11.24 1.30
CA THR A 100 5.05 -10.13 1.95
C THR A 100 4.30 -8.82 1.81
N GLN A 101 3.64 -8.60 0.67
CA GLN A 101 2.78 -7.43 0.48
C GLN A 101 1.61 -7.44 1.46
N GLN A 102 0.96 -8.59 1.70
CA GLN A 102 -0.12 -8.66 2.70
C GLN A 102 0.35 -8.33 4.12
N VAL A 103 1.57 -8.77 4.48
CA VAL A 103 2.19 -8.38 5.76
C VAL A 103 2.46 -6.88 5.82
N ASP A 104 2.90 -6.27 4.72
CA ASP A 104 3.17 -4.84 4.66
C ASP A 104 1.89 -4.01 4.84
N GLU A 105 0.80 -4.35 4.15
CA GLU A 105 -0.46 -3.60 4.30
C GLU A 105 -1.05 -3.77 5.70
N ALA A 106 -0.96 -4.98 6.29
CA ALA A 106 -1.33 -5.18 7.68
C ALA A 106 -0.44 -4.36 8.64
N ARG A 107 0.86 -4.27 8.37
CA ARG A 107 1.80 -3.45 9.15
C ARG A 107 1.50 -1.95 9.00
N HIS A 108 1.12 -1.49 7.81
CA HIS A 108 0.69 -0.11 7.56
C HIS A 108 -0.59 0.21 8.31
N ALA A 109 -1.58 -0.68 8.29
CA ALA A 109 -2.80 -0.52 9.08
C ALA A 109 -2.50 -0.44 10.59
N VAL A 110 -1.59 -1.28 11.11
CA VAL A 110 -1.12 -1.21 12.51
C VAL A 110 -0.44 0.13 12.82
N PHE A 111 0.41 0.63 11.92
CA PHE A 111 1.03 1.94 12.04
C PHE A 111 -0.01 3.06 12.13
N PHE A 112 -0.94 3.13 11.18
CA PHE A 112 -1.96 4.18 11.19
C PHE A 112 -2.87 4.06 12.40
N LYS A 113 -3.25 2.85 12.83
CA LYS A 113 -4.01 2.66 14.08
C LYS A 113 -3.28 3.27 15.26
N ARG A 114 -1.97 3.01 15.40
CA ARG A 114 -1.14 3.58 16.47
C ARG A 114 -1.09 5.10 16.37
N PHE A 115 -0.82 5.64 15.18
CA PHE A 115 -0.74 7.08 14.98
C PHE A 115 -2.07 7.79 15.33
N MET A 116 -3.19 7.26 14.85
CA MET A 116 -4.53 7.77 15.17
C MET A 116 -4.76 7.83 16.69
N GLN A 117 -4.37 6.78 17.41
CA GLN A 117 -4.55 6.70 18.85
C GLN A 117 -3.58 7.59 19.62
N GLU A 118 -2.28 7.46 19.34
CA GLU A 118 -1.20 8.04 20.16
C GLU A 118 -0.95 9.52 19.85
N VAL A 119 -1.22 9.94 18.61
CA VAL A 119 -1.01 11.32 18.15
C VAL A 119 -2.34 12.07 18.06
N CYS A 120 -3.32 11.52 17.34
CA CYS A 120 -4.58 12.21 17.07
C CYS A 120 -5.63 12.06 18.20
N GLY A 121 -5.44 11.11 19.12
CA GLY A 121 -6.42 10.82 20.18
C GLY A 121 -7.70 10.16 19.68
N ILE A 122 -7.65 9.48 18.53
CA ILE A 122 -8.79 8.84 17.86
C ILE A 122 -8.77 7.33 18.11
N GLY A 123 -9.90 6.78 18.57
CA GLY A 123 -10.05 5.36 18.89
C GLY A 123 -9.64 4.98 20.32
N SER A 124 -10.03 3.76 20.75
CA SER A 124 -9.83 3.24 22.10
C SER A 124 -8.72 2.18 22.20
N GLY A 125 -7.97 1.98 21.11
CA GLY A 125 -6.75 1.17 21.08
C GLY A 125 -6.86 -0.21 20.45
N SER A 126 -8.05 -0.70 20.12
CA SER A 126 -8.23 -1.86 19.25
C SER A 126 -8.27 -1.46 17.76
N MET A 127 -7.95 -2.39 16.86
CA MET A 127 -8.06 -2.15 15.41
C MET A 127 -9.50 -1.78 15.01
N ALA A 128 -10.46 -2.58 15.45
CA ALA A 128 -11.88 -2.33 15.22
C ALA A 128 -12.31 -0.93 15.71
N SER A 129 -11.89 -0.52 16.91
CA SER A 129 -12.21 0.81 17.40
C SER A 129 -11.61 1.92 16.55
N GLY A 130 -10.39 1.74 16.04
CA GLY A 130 -9.76 2.70 15.14
C GLY A 130 -10.57 2.85 13.84
N LEU A 131 -10.87 1.73 13.19
CA LEU A 131 -11.64 1.70 11.94
C LEU A 131 -13.04 2.31 12.12
N GLU A 132 -13.77 1.96 13.19
CA GLU A 132 -15.07 2.57 13.47
C GLU A 132 -14.97 4.09 13.70
N SER A 133 -13.90 4.56 14.33
CA SER A 133 -13.74 5.98 14.67
C SER A 133 -13.45 6.86 13.45
N ILE A 134 -12.84 6.31 12.40
CA ILE A 134 -12.54 7.07 11.17
C ILE A 134 -13.67 7.05 10.15
N LYS A 135 -14.65 6.14 10.26
CA LYS A 135 -15.76 6.00 9.30
C LYS A 135 -16.50 7.31 8.98
N PRO A 136 -16.82 8.20 9.95
CA PRO A 136 -17.49 9.46 9.65
C PRO A 136 -16.72 10.35 8.67
N SER A 137 -15.39 10.21 8.60
CA SER A 137 -14.51 10.94 7.69
C SER A 137 -14.37 10.27 6.31
N LEU A 138 -15.02 9.13 6.05
CA LEU A 138 -14.91 8.41 4.76
C LEU A 138 -16.17 8.53 3.91
N THR A 139 -17.27 8.98 4.51
CA THR A 139 -18.55 9.23 3.83
C THR A 139 -18.69 10.71 3.45
N PRO A 140 -19.20 11.04 2.24
CA PRO A 140 -19.57 12.40 1.84
C PRO A 140 -20.64 13.03 2.74
#